data_AF-A0AB34GYG1-F1
#
_entry.id   AF-A0AB34GYG1-F1
#
_cell.length_a   1.000
_cell.length_b   1.000
_cell.length_c   1.000
_cell.angle_alpha   90.00
_cell.angle_beta   90.00
_cell.angle_gamma   90.00
#
_symmetry.space_group_name_H-M   'P 1'
#
loop_
_entity.id
_entity.type
_entity.pdbx_description
1 polymer ?
#
loop_
_entity_poly.entity_id
_entity_poly.type
_entity_poly.pdbx_seq_one_letter_code
_entity_poly.pdbx_strand_id
1 'polypeptide(L)'
;MENHLKKETKPVLKELSEARIRNVMITGDNLQTAITVAKNSEMIPRGSHVILVEANEPEEFVPASVTWQLVENQESGPGKNVSECYKAPAWARADGIQP
;
A
#
# COMPACT_ATOMS: atom_id res chain seq x y z
N MET A 1 24.09 -2.83 -4.61
CA MET A 1 23.52 -1.98 -5.68
C MET A 1 22.24 -1.42 -5.10
N GLU A 2 22.11 -0.10 -5.01
CA GLU A 2 20.92 0.55 -4.43
C GLU A 2 20.11 1.25 -5.53
N ASN A 3 18.77 1.17 -5.42
CA ASN A 3 17.87 1.88 -6.31
C ASN A 3 17.74 3.33 -5.84
N HIS A 4 18.42 4.24 -6.54
CA HIS A 4 18.30 5.67 -6.29
C HIS A 4 17.14 6.26 -7.08
N LEU A 5 16.27 6.99 -6.38
CA LEU A 5 15.24 7.79 -7.02
C LEU A 5 15.87 8.98 -7.76
N LYS A 6 15.27 9.35 -8.88
CA LYS A 6 15.59 10.63 -9.52
C LYS A 6 15.22 11.77 -8.57
N LYS A 7 15.98 12.87 -8.60
CA LYS A 7 15.76 14.01 -7.70
C LYS A 7 14.36 14.62 -7.89
N GLU A 8 13.84 14.51 -9.11
CA GLU A 8 12.57 15.05 -9.56
C GLU A 8 11.37 14.16 -9.16
N THR A 9 11.58 12.89 -8.77
CA THR A 9 10.48 11.95 -8.53
C THR A 9 9.50 12.44 -7.47
N LYS A 10 10.00 12.87 -6.31
CA LYS A 10 9.15 13.34 -5.20
C LYS A 10 8.35 14.62 -5.53
N PRO A 11 8.97 15.72 -5.99
CA PRO A 11 8.21 16.94 -6.26
C PRO A 11 7.16 16.74 -7.34
N VAL A 12 7.45 15.96 -8.39
CA VAL A 12 6.48 15.67 -9.45
C VAL A 12 5.30 14.85 -8.93
N LEU A 13 5.55 13.79 -8.16
CA LEU A 13 4.46 12.98 -7.59
C LEU A 13 3.56 13.79 -6.64
N LYS A 14 4.16 14.73 -5.89
CA LYS A 14 3.41 15.65 -5.03
C LYS A 14 2.51 16.58 -5.85
N GLU A 15 3.03 17.20 -6.91
CA GLU A 15 2.25 18.07 -7.81
C GLU A 15 1.07 17.32 -8.44
N LEU A 16 1.30 16.10 -8.93
CA LEU A 16 0.24 15.25 -9.49
C LEU A 16 -0.85 14.93 -8.44
N SER A 17 -0.44 14.62 -7.20
CA SER A 17 -1.37 14.36 -6.10
C SER A 17 -2.21 15.60 -5.74
N GLU A 18 -1.59 16.78 -5.67
CA GLU A 18 -2.25 18.07 -5.42
C GLU A 18 -3.25 18.43 -6.54
N ALA A 19 -2.93 18.07 -7.79
CA ALA A 19 -3.83 18.16 -8.94
C ALA A 19 -4.93 17.08 -8.96
N ARG A 20 -5.02 16.23 -7.93
CA ARG A 20 -5.97 15.10 -7.81
C ARG A 20 -5.82 14.03 -8.89
N ILE A 21 -4.61 13.86 -9.42
CA ILE A 21 -4.27 12.79 -10.36
C ILE A 21 -3.81 11.58 -9.55
N ARG A 22 -4.48 10.44 -9.74
CA ARG A 22 -4.13 9.19 -9.06
C ARG A 22 -2.87 8.59 -9.68
N ASN A 23 -1.82 8.47 -8.87
CA ASN A 23 -0.56 7.83 -9.26
C ASN A 23 -0.64 6.31 -9.03
N VAL A 24 -0.19 5.52 -10.00
CA VAL A 24 -0.11 4.04 -9.91
C VAL A 24 1.31 3.61 -10.32
N MET A 25 1.94 2.76 -9.51
CA MET A 25 3.23 2.14 -9.83
C MET A 25 2.98 0.74 -10.37
N ILE A 26 3.51 0.46 -11.56
CA ILE A 26 3.46 -0.86 -12.20
C ILE A 26 4.90 -1.29 -12.42
N THR A 27 5.27 -2.47 -11.93
CA THR A 27 6.63 -2.99 -12.00
C THR A 27 6.63 -4.50 -12.22
N GLY A 28 7.69 -5.00 -12.86
CA GLY A 28 8.01 -6.44 -12.94
C GLY A 28 9.20 -6.81 -12.04
N ASP A 29 9.59 -5.92 -11.13
CA ASP A 29 10.66 -6.13 -10.16
C ASP A 29 10.14 -6.82 -8.88
N ASN A 30 11.05 -7.18 -7.99
CA ASN A 30 10.75 -7.78 -6.70
C ASN A 30 9.82 -6.90 -5.85
N LEU A 31 8.86 -7.54 -5.17
CA LEU A 31 7.90 -6.89 -4.28
C LEU A 31 8.56 -6.02 -3.20
N GLN A 32 9.63 -6.48 -2.55
CA GLN A 32 10.32 -5.71 -1.52
C GLN A 32 10.96 -4.44 -2.08
N THR A 33 11.52 -4.54 -3.30
CA THR A 33 12.07 -3.37 -4.00
C THR A 33 10.95 -2.39 -4.34
N ALA A 34 9.81 -2.87 -4.84
CA ALA A 34 8.65 -2.05 -5.17
C ALA A 34 8.13 -1.29 -3.94
N ILE A 35 7.96 -1.98 -2.80
CA ILE A 35 7.53 -1.37 -1.53
C ILE A 35 8.54 -0.32 -1.07
N THR A 36 9.84 -0.63 -1.13
CA THR A 36 10.91 0.30 -0.74
C THR A 36 10.90 1.56 -1.61
N VAL A 37 10.78 1.41 -2.93
CA VAL A 37 10.71 2.52 -3.89
C VAL A 37 9.44 3.33 -3.68
N ALA A 38 8.29 2.70 -3.45
CA ALA A 38 7.01 3.38 -3.19
C ALA A 38 7.02 4.19 -1.88
N LYS A 39 7.64 3.67 -0.81
CA LYS A 39 7.84 4.41 0.44
C LYS A 39 8.85 5.55 0.28
N ASN A 40 10.00 5.28 -0.36
CA ASN A 40 11.05 6.28 -0.56
C ASN A 40 10.60 7.42 -1.48
N SER A 41 9.69 7.16 -2.42
CA SER A 41 9.12 8.16 -3.34
C SER A 41 7.91 8.90 -2.76
N GLU A 42 7.47 8.55 -1.55
CA GLU A 42 6.28 9.08 -0.88
C GLU A 42 4.96 8.78 -1.61
N MET A 43 4.96 7.82 -2.55
CA MET A 43 3.72 7.25 -3.08
C MET A 43 2.93 6.50 -2.00
N ILE A 44 3.64 5.89 -1.05
CA ILE A 44 3.07 5.34 0.18
C ILE A 44 3.54 6.21 1.34
N PRO A 45 2.66 7.03 1.95
CA PRO A 45 3.01 7.85 3.11
C PRO A 45 3.49 7.00 4.30
N ARG A 46 4.37 7.56 5.13
CA ARG A 46 4.78 6.92 6.40
C ARG A 46 3.56 6.64 7.28
N GLY A 47 3.56 5.50 7.99
CA GLY A 47 2.41 5.04 8.77
C GLY A 47 1.24 4.48 7.96
N SER A 48 1.31 4.43 6.62
CA SER A 48 0.27 3.78 5.82
C SER A 48 0.37 2.26 5.91
N HIS A 49 -0.78 1.61 5.99
CA HIS A 49 -0.91 0.16 5.92
C HIS A 49 -0.60 -0.32 4.50
N VAL A 50 0.18 -1.40 4.39
CA VAL A 50 0.45 -2.07 3.12
C VAL A 50 -0.28 -3.41 3.15
N ILE A 51 -1.07 -3.70 2.13
CA ILE A 51 -1.76 -4.98 2.00
C ILE A 51 -1.09 -5.73 0.85
N LEU A 52 -0.62 -6.93 1.13
CA LEU A 52 -0.23 -7.89 0.10
C LEU A 52 -1.49 -8.59 -0.38
N VAL A 53 -1.72 -8.58 -1.69
CA VAL A 53 -2.82 -9.30 -2.33
C VAL A 53 -2.20 -10.34 -3.25
N GLU A 54 -2.59 -11.59 -3.08
CA GLU A 54 -2.13 -12.71 -3.90
C GLU A 54 -3.32 -13.32 -4.62
N ALA A 55 -3.16 -13.55 -5.92
CA ALA A 55 -4.12 -14.28 -6.72
C ALA A 55 -3.55 -15.67 -7.00
N ASN A 56 -4.30 -16.69 -6.63
CA ASN A 56 -3.95 -18.09 -6.85
C ASN A 56 -4.73 -18.61 -8.04
N GLU A 57 -4.04 -19.27 -8.95
CA GLU A 57 -4.66 -19.96 -10.08
C GLU A 57 -5.50 -21.16 -9.60
N PRO A 58 -6.52 -21.58 -10.37
CA PRO A 58 -7.29 -22.76 -10.01
C PRO A 58 -6.42 -24.02 -10.15
N GLU A 59 -6.54 -24.92 -9.18
CA GLU A 59 -6.00 -26.28 -9.26
C GLU A 59 -7.14 -27.26 -9.57
N GLU A 60 -6.82 -28.54 -9.82
CA GLU A 60 -7.75 -29.55 -10.35
C GLU A 60 -9.10 -29.64 -9.62
N PHE A 61 -9.11 -29.34 -8.31
CA PHE A 61 -10.33 -29.30 -7.49
C PHE A 61 -10.45 -28.04 -6.63
N VAL A 62 -9.62 -27.01 -6.89
CA VAL A 62 -9.58 -25.77 -6.12
C VAL A 62 -9.90 -24.61 -7.05
N PRO A 63 -10.96 -23.82 -6.79
CA PRO A 63 -11.26 -22.64 -7.60
C PRO A 63 -10.17 -21.56 -7.42
N ALA A 64 -10.04 -20.69 -8.42
CA ALA A 64 -9.19 -19.51 -8.32
C ALA A 64 -9.56 -18.69 -7.07
N SER A 65 -8.56 -18.17 -6.37
CA SER A 65 -8.79 -17.43 -5.13
C SER A 65 -7.93 -16.18 -5.07
N VAL A 66 -8.37 -15.22 -4.26
CA VAL A 66 -7.58 -14.02 -3.92
C VAL A 66 -7.48 -13.97 -2.40
N THR A 67 -6.25 -13.92 -1.89
CA THR A 67 -5.95 -13.77 -0.47
C THR A 67 -5.33 -12.41 -0.23
N TRP A 68 -5.48 -11.89 0.99
CA TRP A 68 -4.80 -10.66 1.39
C TRP A 68 -4.26 -10.74 2.80
N GLN A 69 -3.16 -10.05 3.03
CA GLN A 69 -2.50 -9.97 4.32
C GLN A 69 -2.02 -8.55 4.58
N LEU A 70 -2.24 -8.07 5.80
CA LEU A 70 -1.66 -6.81 6.23
C LEU A 70 -0.16 -7.02 6.50
N VAL A 71 0.67 -6.25 5.81
CA VAL A 71 2.12 -6.26 6.01
C VAL A 71 2.46 -5.22 7.07
N GLU A 72 2.96 -5.67 8.22
CA GLU A 72 3.40 -4.76 9.28
C GLU A 72 4.59 -3.92 8.79
N ASN A 73 4.50 -2.60 9.01
CA ASN A 73 5.64 -1.73 8.82
C ASN A 73 6.60 -1.94 10.00
N GLN A 74 7.77 -2.51 9.73
CA GLN A 74 8.91 -2.45 10.66
C GLN A 74 9.40 -0.99 10.73
N GLU A 75 8.72 -0.16 11.53
CA GLU A 75 9.16 1.20 11.82
C GLU A 75 10.15 1.15 13.00
N SER A 76 11.45 1.31 12.71
CA SER A 76 12.46 1.56 13.74
C SER A 76 12.35 3.01 14.25
N GLY A 77 11.34 3.28 15.09
CA GLY A 77 11.15 4.56 15.75
C GLY A 77 10.46 4.41 17.11
N PRO A 78 10.84 5.19 18.14
CA PRO A 78 10.27 5.01 19.47
C PRO A 78 8.82 5.54 19.52
N GLY A 79 7.88 4.59 19.55
CA GLY A 79 6.60 4.62 20.27
C GLY A 79 5.66 5.82 20.06
N LYS A 80 4.56 5.57 19.35
CA LYS A 80 3.23 6.04 19.78
C LYS A 80 2.20 4.95 19.52
N ASN A 81 1.72 4.33 20.61
CA ASN A 81 0.50 3.52 20.59
C ASN A 81 -0.66 4.43 20.19
N VAL A 82 -1.16 4.28 18.97
CA VAL A 82 -2.46 4.83 18.59
C VAL A 82 -3.40 3.65 18.42
N SER A 83 -3.95 3.20 19.55
CA SER A 83 -5.20 2.46 19.56
C SER A 83 -6.33 3.43 19.23
N GLU A 84 -6.49 3.76 17.96
CA GLU A 84 -7.69 4.43 17.47
C GLU A 84 -8.45 3.41 16.63
N CYS A 85 -9.48 2.81 17.23
CA CYS A 85 -10.44 1.98 16.53
C CYS A 85 -10.92 2.74 15.30
N TYR A 86 -10.66 2.20 14.10
CA TYR A 86 -11.11 2.75 12.84
C TYR A 86 -12.61 3.09 12.94
N LYS A 87 -12.93 4.38 12.97
CA LYS A 87 -14.30 4.80 12.69
C LYS A 87 -14.50 4.63 11.19
N ALA A 88 -15.23 3.58 10.83
CA ALA A 88 -15.60 3.32 9.44
C ALA A 88 -16.16 4.60 8.80
N PRO A 89 -15.66 5.01 7.63
CA PRO A 89 -16.16 6.19 6.93
C PRO A 89 -17.65 6.03 6.62
N ALA A 90 -18.37 7.14 6.48
CA ALA A 90 -19.83 7.13 6.35
C ALA A 90 -20.36 6.26 5.18
N TRP A 91 -19.54 6.07 4.13
CA TRP A 91 -19.88 5.19 3.00
C TRP A 91 -19.82 3.69 3.35
N ALA A 92 -18.99 3.28 4.31
CA ALA A 92 -18.80 1.87 4.67
C ALA A 92 -19.97 1.29 5.48
N ARG A 93 -20.91 2.13 5.97
CA ARG A 93 -22.14 1.67 6.64
C ARG A 93 -23.26 1.29 5.66
N ALA A 94 -23.12 1.64 4.38
CA ALA A 94 -24.19 1.45 3.41
C ALA A 94 -24.35 -0.01 2.96
N ASP A 95 -23.29 -0.82 3.05
CA ASP A 95 -23.28 -2.17 2.47
C ASP A 95 -23.42 -3.31 3.49
N GLY A 96 -23.75 -3.00 4.76
CA GLY A 96 -24.07 -4.03 5.76
C GLY A 96 -22.92 -4.97 6.13
N ILE A 97 -21.69 -4.70 5.67
CA ILE A 97 -20.49 -5.44 6.09
C ILE A 97 -20.06 -4.89 7.45
N GLN A 98 -20.50 -5.55 8.51
CA GLN A 98 -19.93 -5.39 9.85
C GLN A 98 -18.70 -6.32 10.03
N PRO A 99 -17.72 -5.91 10.85
CA PRO A 99 -16.45 -6.62 11.04
C PRO A 99 -16.62 -8.03 11.62
#